data_AF-A0A3D6BWA6-F1
#
_entry.id   AF-A0A3D6BWA6-F1
#
_cell.length_a   1.000
_cell.length_b   1.000
_cell.length_c   1.000
_cell.angle_alpha   90.00
_cell.angle_beta   90.00
_cell.angle_gamma   90.00
#
_symmetry.space_group_name_H-M   'P 1'
#
loop_
_entity.id
_entity.type
_entity.pdbx_description
1 polymer ?
#
loop_
_entity_poly.entity_id
_entity_poly.type
_entity_poly.pdbx_seq_one_letter_code
_entity_poly.pdbx_strand_id
1 'polypeptide(L)'
;MKAVSVVTIKKELQHRSSEELMELCLRLSKFKKENKELLTYLLFESHDEAGYIETVKQELDQQFNNINTDSYFYIKKSIRKILRNLKKYARYSLKKETEVELLLYFCATLKDFKPSIKYNVTLTNIYNRQILSIKKTVKTLHEDLQYDYRMMLEDLED
;
A
#
# COMPACT_ATOMS: atom_id res chain seq x y z
N MET A 1 13.51 16.35 -21.75
CA MET A 1 12.39 16.15 -22.70
C MET A 1 11.08 16.43 -21.97
N LYS A 2 10.09 17.09 -22.59
CA LYS A 2 8.77 17.33 -21.97
C LYS A 2 7.85 16.13 -22.26
N ALA A 3 7.22 15.58 -21.23
CA ALA A 3 6.22 14.54 -21.40
C ALA A 3 4.93 15.14 -21.99
N VAL A 4 4.30 14.41 -22.91
CA VAL A 4 2.97 14.76 -23.47
C VAL A 4 1.85 14.35 -22.51
N SER A 5 0.66 14.93 -22.69
CA SER A 5 -0.50 14.66 -21.82
C SER A 5 -0.99 13.21 -21.93
N VAL A 6 -1.61 12.70 -20.86
CA VAL A 6 -2.24 11.36 -20.85
C VAL A 6 -3.32 11.23 -21.92
N VAL A 7 -4.04 12.32 -22.23
CA VAL A 7 -5.07 12.35 -23.29
C VAL A 7 -4.44 12.10 -24.66
N THR A 8 -3.30 12.74 -24.95
CA THR A 8 -2.56 12.54 -26.21
C THR A 8 -2.02 11.12 -26.30
N ILE A 9 -1.42 10.60 -25.22
CA ILE A 9 -0.92 9.22 -25.15
C ILE A 9 -2.06 8.23 -25.40
N LYS A 10 -3.22 8.44 -24.77
CA LYS A 10 -4.40 7.58 -24.96
C LYS A 10 -4.86 7.54 -26.42
N LYS A 11 -4.96 8.71 -27.07
CA LYS A 11 -5.35 8.78 -28.49
C LYS A 11 -4.36 8.01 -29.37
N GLU A 12 -3.06 8.17 -29.13
CA GLU A 12 -2.03 7.46 -29.89
C GLU A 12 -2.11 5.94 -29.68
N LEU A 13 -2.29 5.48 -28.45
CA LEU A 13 -2.44 4.05 -28.14
C LEU A 13 -3.67 3.44 -28.82
N GLN A 14 -4.75 4.20 -29.04
CA GLN A 14 -5.95 3.73 -29.74
C GLN A 14 -5.72 3.45 -31.24
N HIS A 15 -4.67 4.02 -31.83
CA HIS A 15 -4.29 3.81 -33.23
C HIS A 15 -3.30 2.66 -33.42
N ARG A 16 -2.90 1.97 -32.36
CA ARG A 16 -1.91 0.89 -32.38
C ARG A 16 -2.55 -0.49 -32.45
N SER A 17 -1.85 -1.43 -33.06
CA SER A 17 -2.26 -2.83 -33.08
C SER A 17 -2.09 -3.49 -31.70
N SER A 18 -2.72 -4.66 -31.49
CA SER A 18 -2.55 -5.40 -30.24
C SER A 18 -1.10 -5.85 -30.01
N GLU A 19 -0.37 -6.17 -31.07
CA GLU A 19 1.05 -6.55 -30.98
C GLU A 19 1.92 -5.37 -30.56
N GLU A 20 1.72 -4.19 -31.18
CA GLU A 20 2.43 -2.97 -30.80
C GLU A 20 2.14 -2.58 -29.34
N LEU A 21 0.88 -2.70 -28.91
CA LEU A 21 0.49 -2.45 -27.52
C LEU A 21 1.17 -3.42 -26.54
N MET A 22 1.27 -4.70 -26.90
CA MET A 22 1.98 -5.70 -26.09
C MET A 22 3.45 -5.33 -25.95
N GLU A 23 4.12 -4.98 -27.05
CA GLU A 23 5.53 -4.56 -27.03
C GLU A 23 5.75 -3.32 -26.15
N LEU A 24 4.86 -2.33 -26.24
CA LEU A 24 4.90 -1.14 -25.39
C LEU A 24 4.75 -1.50 -23.91
N CYS A 25 3.76 -2.34 -23.56
CA CYS A 25 3.57 -2.82 -22.19
C CYS A 25 4.80 -3.56 -21.65
N LEU A 26 5.40 -4.45 -22.45
CA LEU A 26 6.63 -5.16 -22.10
C LEU A 26 7.82 -4.23 -21.93
N ARG A 27 7.93 -3.19 -22.76
CA ARG A 27 8.98 -2.17 -22.61
C ARG A 27 8.79 -1.36 -21.32
N LEU A 28 7.55 -0.97 -21.01
CA LEU A 28 7.23 -0.25 -19.77
C LEU A 28 7.51 -1.09 -18.52
N SER A 29 7.22 -2.39 -18.55
CA SER A 29 7.47 -3.30 -17.42
C SER A 29 8.96 -3.52 -17.18
N LYS A 30 9.78 -3.60 -18.23
CA LYS A 30 11.25 -3.67 -18.14
C LYS A 30 11.86 -2.35 -17.66
N PHE A 31 11.24 -1.22 -17.98
CA PHE A 31 11.76 0.11 -17.65
C PHE A 31 11.63 0.46 -16.16
N LYS A 32 10.50 0.14 -15.52
CA LYS A 32 10.25 0.51 -14.11
C LYS A 32 9.68 -0.67 -13.32
N LYS A 33 10.28 -0.97 -12.16
CA LYS A 33 9.83 -2.04 -11.25
C LYS A 33 8.34 -1.91 -10.91
N GLU A 34 7.88 -0.70 -10.59
CA GLU A 34 6.48 -0.43 -10.23
C GLU A 34 5.49 -0.77 -11.35
N ASN A 35 5.90 -0.63 -12.63
CA ASN A 35 5.04 -1.01 -13.75
C ASN A 35 4.92 -2.53 -13.84
N LYS A 36 6.02 -3.25 -13.59
CA LYS A 36 6.02 -4.70 -13.53
C LYS A 36 5.15 -5.19 -12.38
N GLU A 37 5.30 -4.63 -11.19
CA GLU A 37 4.48 -4.96 -10.01
C GLU A 37 2.99 -4.71 -10.26
N LEU A 38 2.61 -3.57 -10.84
CA LEU A 38 1.22 -3.30 -11.19
C LEU A 38 0.67 -4.28 -12.23
N LEU A 39 1.44 -4.61 -13.27
CA LEU A 39 1.02 -5.62 -14.24
C LEU A 39 0.89 -7.00 -13.60
N THR A 40 1.77 -7.33 -12.66
CA THR A 40 1.66 -8.58 -11.88
C THR A 40 0.33 -8.62 -11.14
N TYR A 41 -0.01 -7.55 -10.43
CA TYR A 41 -1.31 -7.45 -9.76
C TYR A 41 -2.48 -7.60 -10.73
N LEU A 42 -2.50 -6.79 -11.80
CA LEU A 42 -3.62 -6.75 -12.75
C LEU A 42 -3.86 -8.10 -13.44
N LEU A 43 -2.79 -8.79 -13.84
CA LEU A 43 -2.87 -10.01 -14.64
C LEU A 43 -2.99 -11.29 -13.79
N PHE A 44 -2.43 -11.31 -12.57
CA PHE A 44 -2.28 -12.55 -11.80
C PHE A 44 -2.86 -12.51 -10.40
N GLU A 45 -3.14 -11.35 -9.81
CA GLU A 45 -3.55 -11.28 -8.39
C GLU A 45 -4.94 -10.63 -8.22
N SER A 46 -5.38 -9.81 -9.18
CA SER A 46 -6.64 -9.04 -9.09
C SER A 46 -7.91 -9.89 -8.98
N HIS A 47 -7.84 -11.18 -9.32
CA HIS A 47 -8.95 -12.12 -9.21
C HIS A 47 -9.08 -12.74 -7.81
N ASP A 48 -8.02 -12.68 -6.99
CA ASP A 48 -7.99 -13.14 -5.60
C ASP A 48 -7.43 -12.04 -4.69
N GLU A 49 -8.31 -11.12 -4.30
CA GLU A 49 -7.95 -9.99 -3.46
C GLU A 49 -7.45 -10.43 -2.07
N ALA A 50 -8.03 -11.49 -1.51
CA ALA A 50 -7.65 -11.98 -0.20
C ALA A 50 -6.22 -12.55 -0.22
N GLY A 51 -5.90 -13.35 -1.24
CA GLY A 51 -4.53 -13.85 -1.46
C GLY A 51 -3.51 -12.73 -1.70
N TYR A 52 -3.90 -11.69 -2.45
CA TYR A 52 -3.07 -10.50 -2.64
C TYR A 52 -2.77 -9.80 -1.31
N ILE A 53 -3.79 -9.55 -0.49
CA ILE A 53 -3.65 -8.91 0.81
C ILE A 53 -2.69 -9.70 1.71
N GLU A 54 -2.85 -11.02 1.79
CA GLU A 54 -1.96 -11.86 2.61
C GLU A 54 -0.52 -11.85 2.12
N THR A 55 -0.30 -11.85 0.80
CA THR A 55 1.05 -11.72 0.24
C THR A 55 1.69 -10.39 0.64
N VAL A 56 0.93 -9.29 0.61
CA VAL A 56 1.41 -7.97 1.04
C VAL A 56 1.69 -7.93 2.54
N LYS A 57 0.84 -8.56 3.38
CA LYS A 57 1.06 -8.68 4.83
C LYS A 57 2.35 -9.44 5.14
N GLN A 58 2.61 -10.55 4.45
CA GLN A 58 3.86 -11.31 4.60
C GLN A 58 5.08 -10.49 4.19
N GLU A 59 5.02 -9.74 3.09
CA GLU A 59 6.11 -8.84 2.71
C GLU A 59 6.30 -7.75 3.77
N LEU A 60 5.21 -7.24 4.36
CA LEU A 60 5.26 -6.25 5.42
C LEU A 60 6.02 -6.77 6.64
N ASP A 61 5.68 -7.96 7.12
CA ASP A 61 6.36 -8.62 8.24
C ASP A 61 7.85 -8.78 7.98
N GLN A 62 8.22 -9.25 6.79
CA GLN A 62 9.63 -9.34 6.40
C GLN A 62 10.32 -7.97 6.45
N GLN A 63 9.66 -6.90 6.01
CA GLN A 63 10.23 -5.57 6.07
C GLN A 63 10.38 -5.05 7.52
N PHE A 64 9.44 -5.34 8.41
CA PHE A 64 9.52 -5.00 9.84
C PHE A 64 10.63 -5.77 10.56
N ASN A 65 10.76 -7.08 10.30
CA ASN A 65 11.81 -7.93 10.86
C ASN A 65 13.23 -7.50 10.45
N ASN A 66 13.36 -6.85 9.29
CA ASN A 66 14.63 -6.34 8.77
C ASN A 66 14.93 -4.88 9.19
N ILE A 67 14.14 -4.28 10.09
CA ILE A 67 14.42 -2.93 10.58
C ILE A 67 15.68 -2.94 11.44
N ASN A 68 16.65 -2.09 11.08
CA ASN A 68 17.74 -1.75 12.00
C ASN A 68 17.17 -0.98 13.21
N THR A 69 17.32 -1.58 14.39
CA THR A 69 16.84 -1.05 15.68
C THR A 69 17.92 -0.34 16.51
N ASP A 70 19.13 -0.15 15.97
CA ASP A 70 20.26 0.47 16.68
C ASP A 70 19.96 1.92 17.08
N SER A 71 19.07 2.59 16.33
CA SER A 71 18.64 3.95 16.62
C SER A 71 17.24 4.23 16.07
N TYR A 72 16.49 5.07 16.79
CA TYR A 72 15.23 5.65 16.29
C TYR A 72 15.38 6.37 14.94
N PHE A 73 16.58 6.83 14.58
CA PHE A 73 16.82 7.36 13.24
C PHE A 73 16.57 6.30 12.15
N TYR A 74 17.14 5.11 12.29
CA TYR A 74 16.98 4.01 11.33
C TYR A 74 15.56 3.45 11.36
N ILE A 75 14.98 3.29 12.55
CA ILE A 75 13.57 2.87 12.70
C ILE A 75 12.64 3.81 11.94
N LYS A 76 12.71 5.13 12.21
CA LYS A 76 11.90 6.13 11.48
C LYS A 76 12.13 6.08 9.97
N LYS A 77 13.36 5.84 9.52
CA LYS A 77 13.68 5.74 8.09
C LYS A 77 12.98 4.53 7.47
N SER A 78 13.08 3.37 8.10
CA SER A 78 12.48 2.13 7.63
C SER A 78 10.96 2.17 7.67
N ILE A 79 10.36 2.62 8.77
CA ILE A 79 8.90 2.72 8.94
C ILE A 79 8.27 3.61 7.85
N ARG A 80 8.90 4.74 7.53
CA ARG A 80 8.43 5.60 6.42
C ARG A 80 8.57 4.92 5.05
N LYS A 81 9.62 4.11 4.84
CA LYS A 81 9.79 3.34 3.61
C LYS A 81 8.71 2.27 3.48
N ILE A 82 8.49 1.54 4.56
CA ILE A 82 7.46 0.50 4.67
C ILE A 82 6.08 1.08 4.36
N LEU A 83 5.69 2.15 5.04
CA LEU A 83 4.39 2.80 4.81
C LEU A 83 4.22 3.30 3.37
N ARG A 84 5.28 3.80 2.73
CA ARG A 84 5.23 4.19 1.31
C ARG A 84 5.00 2.99 0.40
N ASN A 85 5.65 1.86 0.66
CA ASN A 85 5.47 0.63 -0.10
C ASN A 85 4.06 0.07 0.08
N LEU A 86 3.56 0.01 1.31
CA LEU A 86 2.21 -0.44 1.63
C LEU A 86 1.15 0.39 0.89
N LYS A 87 1.27 1.72 0.90
CA LYS A 87 0.35 2.60 0.16
C LYS A 87 0.44 2.43 -1.35
N LYS A 88 1.61 2.07 -1.87
CA LYS A 88 1.79 1.74 -3.29
C LYS A 88 1.05 0.44 -3.62
N TYR A 89 1.17 -0.59 -2.78
CA TYR A 89 0.44 -1.85 -2.96
C TYR A 89 -1.09 -1.68 -2.84
N ALA A 90 -1.57 -0.89 -1.86
CA ALA A 90 -2.99 -0.56 -1.77
C ALA A 90 -3.51 0.15 -3.05
N ARG A 91 -2.70 1.04 -3.65
CA ARG A 91 -3.05 1.73 -4.90
C ARG A 91 -3.12 0.83 -6.12
N TYR A 92 -2.48 -0.34 -6.11
CA TYR A 92 -2.62 -1.28 -7.22
C TYR A 92 -4.03 -1.86 -7.25
N SER A 93 -4.61 -2.12 -6.08
CA SER A 93 -5.97 -2.64 -5.96
C SER A 93 -7.06 -1.62 -6.28
N LEU A 94 -6.87 -0.38 -5.88
CA LEU A 94 -7.88 0.70 -5.95
C LEU A 94 -9.16 0.43 -5.12
N LYS A 95 -9.25 -0.69 -4.41
CA LYS A 95 -10.32 -0.99 -3.46
C LYS A 95 -10.04 -0.33 -2.11
N LYS A 96 -11.08 0.25 -1.52
CA LYS A 96 -10.96 0.95 -0.23
C LYS A 96 -10.85 -0.03 0.92
N GLU A 97 -11.49 -1.19 0.81
CA GLU A 97 -11.40 -2.29 1.78
C GLU A 97 -9.95 -2.76 1.91
N THR A 98 -9.29 -3.02 0.78
CA THR A 98 -7.86 -3.40 0.72
C THR A 98 -6.96 -2.34 1.37
N GLU A 99 -7.19 -1.05 1.10
CA GLU A 99 -6.41 0.01 1.74
C GLU A 99 -6.59 0.01 3.27
N VAL A 100 -7.83 -0.12 3.74
CA VAL A 100 -8.16 -0.16 5.17
C VAL A 100 -7.50 -1.36 5.84
N GLU A 101 -7.64 -2.56 5.28
CA GLU A 101 -7.11 -3.79 5.86
C GLU A 101 -5.57 -3.77 5.96
N LEU A 102 -4.90 -3.33 4.90
CA LEU A 102 -3.45 -3.19 4.89
C LEU A 102 -2.95 -2.15 5.90
N LEU A 103 -3.65 -1.02 6.02
CA LEU A 103 -3.28 0.02 6.99
C LEU A 103 -3.57 -0.40 8.44
N LEU A 104 -4.65 -1.13 8.70
CA LEU A 104 -4.96 -1.71 10.01
C LEU A 104 -3.84 -2.67 10.42
N TYR A 105 -3.47 -3.59 9.53
CA TYR A 105 -2.38 -4.52 9.79
C TYR A 105 -1.05 -3.81 10.07
N PHE A 106 -0.69 -2.81 9.26
CA PHE A 106 0.48 -1.96 9.53
C PHE A 106 0.43 -1.28 10.90
N CYS A 107 -0.73 -0.77 11.32
CA CYS A 107 -0.88 -0.14 12.62
C CYS A 107 -0.70 -1.17 13.74
N ALA A 108 -1.31 -2.35 13.64
CA ALA A 108 -1.15 -3.44 14.60
C ALA A 108 0.33 -3.82 14.77
N THR A 109 1.01 -4.15 13.67
CA THR A 109 2.45 -4.49 13.68
C THR A 109 3.31 -3.36 14.25
N LEU A 110 2.97 -2.10 13.92
CA LEU A 110 3.69 -0.92 14.41
C LEU A 110 3.48 -0.68 15.92
N LYS A 111 2.29 -0.96 16.45
CA LYS A 111 1.93 -0.82 17.87
C LYS A 111 2.74 -1.81 18.71
N ASP A 112 2.89 -3.04 18.22
CA ASP A 112 3.61 -4.13 18.90
C ASP A 112 5.13 -4.13 18.67
N PHE A 113 5.59 -3.28 17.74
CA PHE A 113 7.01 -3.18 17.38
C PHE A 113 7.90 -2.78 18.57
N LYS A 114 9.09 -3.39 18.66
CA LYS A 114 10.12 -3.06 19.65
C LYS A 114 11.41 -2.57 18.97
N PRO A 115 12.04 -1.49 19.47
CA PRO A 115 11.66 -0.69 20.64
C PRO A 115 10.39 0.15 20.40
N SER A 116 9.63 0.40 21.49
CA SER A 116 8.28 0.97 21.38
C SER A 116 8.26 2.34 20.71
N ILE A 117 7.28 2.53 19.82
CA ILE A 117 7.07 3.80 19.11
C ILE A 117 6.69 4.95 20.04
N LYS A 118 6.15 4.68 21.24
CA LYS A 118 5.65 5.69 22.17
C LYS A 118 6.75 6.65 22.64
N TYR A 119 7.99 6.18 22.67
CA TYR A 119 9.16 6.99 23.02
C TYR A 119 9.61 7.94 21.89
N ASN A 120 8.97 7.89 20.72
CA ASN A 120 9.31 8.75 19.60
C ASN A 120 8.09 9.43 18.99
N VAL A 121 7.97 10.73 19.22
CA VAL A 121 6.87 11.59 18.72
C VAL A 121 6.64 11.44 17.21
N THR A 122 7.69 11.26 16.40
CA THR A 122 7.51 11.09 14.95
C THR A 122 6.83 9.77 14.60
N LEU A 123 7.19 8.67 15.27
CA LEU A 123 6.59 7.36 15.05
C LEU A 123 5.14 7.35 15.54
N THR A 124 4.88 7.89 16.74
CA THR A 124 3.51 8.08 17.27
C THR A 124 2.66 8.90 16.30
N ASN A 125 3.20 9.98 15.73
CA ASN A 125 2.47 10.79 14.74
C ASN A 125 2.20 10.05 13.43
N ILE A 126 3.10 9.17 12.98
CA ILE A 126 2.86 8.33 11.80
C ILE A 126 1.69 7.38 12.04
N TYR A 127 1.69 6.71 13.21
CA TYR A 127 0.63 5.82 13.66
C TYR A 127 -0.72 6.55 13.73
N ASN A 128 -0.81 7.63 14.51
CA ASN A 128 -2.05 8.40 14.69
C ASN A 128 -2.62 8.92 13.36
N ARG A 129 -1.76 9.34 12.42
CA ARG A 129 -2.20 9.75 11.08
C ARG A 129 -2.79 8.60 10.26
N GLN A 130 -2.29 7.38 10.42
CA GLN A 130 -2.86 6.22 9.73
C GLN A 130 -4.22 5.87 10.35
N ILE A 131 -4.34 5.84 11.68
CA ILE A 131 -5.63 5.66 12.37
C ILE A 131 -6.68 6.67 11.88
N LEU A 132 -6.32 7.96 11.81
CA LEU A 132 -7.21 8.99 11.29
C LEU A 132 -7.57 8.78 9.81
N SER A 133 -6.64 8.29 8.99
CA SER A 133 -6.90 7.97 7.58
C SER A 133 -7.87 6.81 7.46
N ILE A 134 -7.66 5.73 8.22
CA ILE A 134 -8.52 4.56 8.24
C ILE A 134 -9.93 4.97 8.66
N LYS A 135 -10.09 5.70 9.77
CA LYS A 135 -11.39 6.23 10.24
C LYS A 135 -12.13 7.02 9.16
N LYS A 136 -11.43 7.81 8.34
CA LYS A 136 -12.04 8.57 7.25
C LYS A 136 -12.47 7.66 6.10
N THR A 137 -11.63 6.70 5.69
CA THR A 137 -11.96 5.78 4.61
C THR A 137 -13.11 4.87 4.98
N VAL A 138 -13.11 4.32 6.21
CA VAL A 138 -14.17 3.43 6.73
C VAL A 138 -15.54 4.11 6.65
N LYS A 139 -15.67 5.39 7.00
CA LYS A 139 -16.94 6.14 6.87
C LYS A 139 -17.53 6.19 5.46
N THR A 140 -16.75 5.85 4.44
CA THR A 140 -17.19 5.83 3.04
C THR A 140 -17.50 4.42 2.52
N LEU A 141 -17.37 3.40 3.37
CA LEU A 141 -17.69 2.01 3.08
C LEU A 141 -19.15 1.68 3.43
N HIS A 142 -19.61 0.51 3.02
CA HIS A 142 -20.92 -0.03 3.40
C HIS A 142 -21.08 -0.18 4.92
N GLU A 143 -22.31 -0.09 5.44
CA GLU A 143 -22.58 -0.09 6.89
C GLU A 143 -22.07 -1.36 7.59
N ASP A 144 -22.23 -2.53 6.96
CA ASP A 144 -21.73 -3.80 7.50
C ASP A 144 -20.21 -3.77 7.72
N LEU A 145 -19.45 -3.35 6.69
CA LEU A 145 -18.00 -3.20 6.77
C LEU A 145 -17.57 -2.11 7.76
N GLN A 146 -18.38 -1.07 7.93
CA GLN A 146 -18.10 -0.04 8.92
C GLN A 146 -18.11 -0.59 10.35
N TYR A 147 -19.05 -1.50 10.66
CA TYR A 147 -19.12 -2.11 11.97
C TYR A 147 -17.87 -2.94 12.25
N ASP A 148 -17.52 -3.85 11.33
CA ASP A 148 -16.36 -4.74 11.45
C ASP A 148 -15.05 -3.96 11.64
N TYR A 149 -14.81 -2.94 10.81
CA TYR A 149 -13.58 -2.15 10.91
C TYR A 149 -13.55 -1.20 12.11
N ARG A 150 -14.71 -0.80 12.66
CA ARG A 150 -14.72 -0.04 13.92
C ARG A 150 -14.24 -0.91 15.07
N MET A 151 -14.66 -2.16 15.14
CA MET A 151 -14.19 -3.06 16.20
C MET A 151 -12.67 -3.24 16.15
N MET A 152 -12.11 -3.48 14.96
CA MET A 152 -10.66 -3.57 14.79
C MET A 152 -9.91 -2.28 15.14
N LEU A 153 -10.53 -1.11 14.95
CA LEU A 153 -9.95 0.17 15.32
C LEU A 153 -9.95 0.40 16.83
N GLU A 154 -10.97 -0.07 17.55
CA GLU A 154 -11.04 0.03 19.01
C GLU A 154 -9.88 -0.72 19.66
N ASP A 155 -9.61 -1.96 19.21
CA ASP A 155 -8.47 -2.77 19.66
C ASP A 155 -7.11 -2.08 19.46
N LEU A 156 -7.01 -1.18 18.46
CA LEU A 156 -5.80 -0.42 18.16
C LEU A 156 -5.66 0.85 19.00
N GLU A 157 -6.73 1.41 19.53
CA GLU A 157 -6.71 2.62 20.34
C GLU A 157 -6.45 2.36 21.84
N ASP A 158 -6.70 1.15 22.32
CA ASP A 158 -6.42 0.71 23.69
C ASP A 158 -4.92 0.49 23.99
#